data_AF-Q119J4-F1
#
_entry.id   AF-Q119J4-F1
#
_cell.length_a   1.000
_cell.length_b   1.000
_cell.length_c   1.000
_cell.angle_alpha   90.00
_cell.angle_beta   90.00
_cell.angle_gamma   90.00
#
_symmetry.space_group_name_H-M   'P 1'
#
loop_
_entity.id
_entity.type
_entity.pdbx_description
1 polymer ?
#
loop_
_entity_poly.entity_id
_entity_poly.type
_entity_poly.pdbx_seq_one_letter_code
_entity_poly.pdbx_strand_id
1 'polypeptide(L)'
;MTEFSDFKSFIDSWEDRFVEVTEFDIFKHSPQGNINSDGTAACCDSAIFTKYHRYFKQSIEQGVRDLTIALILKLNCITYSSCQGHFSREDAGMRQRYVAVMPRDEEEYQCLFNTFNQIAELTNERFSEHPVKVFVGNDNLKDEGKIIKCLTLFFVSNNADEAEYFRGIEPVYNYVLQQVNQGKN
;
A
#
# COMPACT_ATOMS: atom_id res chain seq x y z
N MET A 1 3.01 2.87 15.73
CA MET A 1 3.21 4.13 14.99
C MET A 1 4.55 4.00 14.31
N THR A 2 4.56 4.10 12.98
CA THR A 2 5.76 3.88 12.16
C THR A 2 6.59 5.15 12.15
N GLU A 3 7.90 5.03 12.36
CA GLU A 3 8.84 6.15 12.25
C GLU A 3 9.34 6.21 10.81
N PHE A 4 9.33 7.41 10.23
CA PHE A 4 9.84 7.69 8.89
C PHE A 4 10.82 8.87 9.03
N SER A 5 12.07 8.69 8.61
CA SER A 5 13.08 9.75 8.70
C SER A 5 13.18 10.53 7.39
N ASP A 6 13.38 11.84 7.50
CA ASP A 6 13.57 12.76 6.38
C ASP A 6 12.40 12.75 5.36
N PHE A 7 11.20 12.90 5.89
CA PHE A 7 9.95 12.96 5.11
C PHE A 7 9.99 14.00 3.98
N LYS A 8 10.55 15.18 4.28
CA LYS A 8 10.60 16.28 3.32
C LYS A 8 11.43 15.91 2.09
N SER A 9 12.62 15.37 2.27
CA SER A 9 13.46 14.95 1.16
C SER A 9 12.83 13.82 0.35
N PHE A 10 12.09 12.91 0.99
CA PHE A 10 11.36 11.87 0.27
C PHE A 10 10.22 12.42 -0.59
N ILE A 11 9.41 13.35 -0.07
CA ILE A 11 8.38 14.02 -0.88
C ILE A 11 9.00 14.81 -2.03
N ASP A 12 10.05 15.59 -1.75
CA ASP A 12 10.72 16.43 -2.74
C ASP A 12 11.33 15.57 -3.87
N SER A 13 11.84 14.38 -3.54
CA SER A 13 12.40 13.44 -4.51
C SER A 13 11.37 12.56 -5.23
N TRP A 14 10.11 12.52 -4.79
CA TRP A 14 9.08 11.66 -5.41
C TRP A 14 8.84 11.97 -6.89
N GLU A 15 8.94 13.25 -7.27
CA GLU A 15 8.81 13.71 -8.65
C GLU A 15 10.16 13.80 -9.39
N ASP A 16 11.28 13.50 -8.72
CA ASP A 16 12.60 13.60 -9.32
C ASP A 16 12.86 12.44 -10.28
N ARG A 17 13.10 12.78 -11.55
CA ARG A 17 13.41 11.83 -12.62
C ARG A 17 14.88 11.43 -12.66
N PHE A 18 15.74 12.13 -11.92
CA PHE A 18 17.18 11.92 -11.87
C PHE A 18 17.59 11.26 -10.55
N VAL A 19 17.01 10.10 -10.27
CA VAL A 19 17.36 9.31 -9.08
C VAL A 19 18.75 8.69 -9.29
N GLU A 20 19.72 9.10 -8.48
CA GLU A 20 21.04 8.47 -8.46
C GLU A 20 20.90 7.00 -8.03
N VAL A 21 21.55 6.12 -8.78
CA VAL A 21 21.54 4.68 -8.52
C VAL A 21 22.71 4.35 -7.62
N THR A 22 22.46 3.78 -6.44
CA THR A 22 23.55 3.32 -5.57
C THR A 22 23.76 1.82 -5.75
N GLU A 23 24.98 1.33 -5.46
CA GLU A 23 25.31 -0.10 -5.59
C GLU A 23 24.63 -0.98 -4.53
N PHE A 24 24.02 -0.38 -3.50
CA PHE A 24 23.44 -1.08 -2.34
C PHE A 24 21.90 -1.18 -2.37
N ASP A 25 21.25 -0.84 -3.49
CA ASP A 25 19.79 -0.90 -3.64
C ASP A 25 19.27 -2.33 -3.86
N ILE A 26 19.50 -3.21 -2.88
CA ILE A 26 19.10 -4.62 -2.92
C ILE A 26 18.04 -4.85 -1.85
N PHE A 27 16.76 -4.77 -2.24
CA PHE A 27 15.70 -5.42 -1.49
C PHE A 27 15.88 -6.93 -1.60
N LYS A 28 15.59 -7.65 -0.52
CA LYS A 28 15.69 -9.10 -0.43
C LYS A 28 14.29 -9.70 -0.38
N HIS A 29 14.19 -10.91 -0.91
CA HIS A 29 13.00 -11.73 -0.73
C HIS A 29 13.19 -12.60 0.50
N SER A 30 12.22 -12.61 1.40
CA SER A 30 12.16 -13.66 2.42
C SER A 30 11.87 -15.01 1.77
N PRO A 31 12.19 -16.15 2.40
CA PRO A 31 11.86 -17.48 1.87
C PRO A 31 10.36 -17.69 1.62
N GLN A 32 9.52 -16.78 2.12
CA GLN A 32 8.08 -16.84 1.98
C GLN A 32 7.48 -15.67 1.19
N GLY A 33 8.32 -14.96 0.45
CA GLY A 33 7.90 -14.02 -0.59
C GLY A 33 7.67 -12.58 -0.14
N ASN A 34 7.92 -12.24 1.13
CA ASN A 34 7.91 -10.84 1.57
C ASN A 34 9.09 -10.10 0.94
N ILE A 35 8.92 -8.82 0.61
CA ILE A 35 10.00 -7.98 0.10
C ILE A 35 10.35 -6.91 1.12
N ASN A 36 11.62 -6.84 1.54
CA ASN A 36 12.12 -5.83 2.48
C ASN A 36 13.66 -5.68 2.41
N SER A 37 14.25 -4.85 3.27
CA SER A 37 15.71 -4.59 3.24
C SER A 37 16.56 -5.73 3.80
N ASP A 38 16.02 -6.54 4.71
CA ASP A 38 16.77 -7.54 5.48
C ASP A 38 16.52 -9.00 5.06
N GLY A 39 15.45 -9.26 4.32
CA GLY A 39 15.01 -10.58 3.86
C GLY A 39 14.22 -11.38 4.90
N THR A 40 13.70 -10.76 5.95
CA THR A 40 13.04 -11.47 7.07
C THR A 40 11.51 -11.48 6.97
N ALA A 41 10.84 -12.29 7.81
CA ALA A 41 9.38 -12.35 7.86
C ALA A 41 8.75 -11.16 8.63
N ALA A 42 9.48 -10.64 9.62
CA ALA A 42 9.08 -9.54 10.48
C ALA A 42 10.02 -8.37 10.20
N CYS A 43 9.57 -7.39 9.41
CA CYS A 43 10.44 -6.28 9.05
C CYS A 43 10.10 -5.00 9.82
N CYS A 44 11.14 -4.35 10.33
CA CYS A 44 11.13 -2.96 10.80
C CYS A 44 11.53 -1.96 9.71
N ASP A 45 12.28 -2.37 8.67
CA ASP A 45 12.85 -1.47 7.65
C ASP A 45 12.58 -1.94 6.20
N SER A 46 11.68 -1.26 5.48
CA SER A 46 11.47 -1.50 4.06
C SER A 46 12.38 -0.59 3.23
N ALA A 47 12.97 -1.12 2.15
CA ALA A 47 13.66 -0.26 1.18
C ALA A 47 12.63 0.67 0.53
N ILE A 48 12.80 1.98 0.71
CA ILE A 48 11.88 2.99 0.19
C ILE A 48 12.44 3.52 -1.12
N PHE A 49 11.71 3.29 -2.20
CA PHE A 49 12.08 3.76 -3.53
C PHE A 49 11.08 4.82 -4.01
N THR A 50 11.59 5.85 -4.67
CA THR A 50 10.73 6.81 -5.39
C THR A 50 10.23 6.20 -6.70
N LYS A 51 9.12 6.72 -7.25
CA LYS A 51 8.43 6.10 -8.39
C LYS A 51 9.26 5.98 -9.68
N TYR A 52 10.32 6.79 -9.83
CA TYR A 52 11.22 6.74 -10.99
C TYR A 52 12.45 5.86 -10.77
N HIS A 53 12.66 5.34 -9.56
CA HIS A 53 13.77 4.44 -9.27
C HIS A 53 13.61 3.12 -10.05
N ARG A 54 14.69 2.63 -10.66
CA ARG A 54 14.67 1.44 -11.55
C ARG A 54 14.12 0.18 -10.89
N TYR A 55 14.26 0.07 -9.57
CA TYR A 55 13.81 -1.08 -8.78
C TYR A 55 12.44 -0.89 -8.14
N PHE A 56 11.82 0.29 -8.27
CA PHE A 56 10.53 0.60 -7.64
C PHE A 56 9.45 -0.46 -7.95
N LYS A 57 9.29 -0.83 -9.21
CA LYS A 57 8.30 -1.85 -9.60
C LYS A 57 8.64 -3.23 -9.04
N GLN A 58 9.93 -3.54 -8.91
CA GLN A 58 10.40 -4.85 -8.45
C GLN A 58 10.32 -4.99 -6.93
N SER A 59 10.39 -3.88 -6.18
CA SER A 59 10.26 -3.87 -4.73
C SER A 59 8.82 -4.06 -4.24
N ILE A 60 7.83 -4.03 -5.14
CA ILE A 60 6.42 -4.24 -4.79
C ILE A 60 6.03 -5.69 -5.06
N GLU A 61 5.41 -6.32 -4.06
CA GLU A 61 4.86 -7.67 -4.12
C GLU A 61 3.82 -7.82 -5.25
N GLN A 62 3.83 -8.96 -5.93
CA GLN A 62 3.05 -9.16 -7.16
C GLN A 62 1.55 -8.97 -6.95
N GLY A 63 0.99 -9.45 -5.83
CA GLY A 63 -0.46 -9.41 -5.57
C GLY A 63 -1.03 -8.02 -5.29
N VAL A 64 -0.19 -6.99 -5.11
CA VAL A 64 -0.62 -5.61 -4.86
C VAL A 64 -0.03 -4.59 -5.85
N ARG A 65 0.98 -5.01 -6.62
CA ARG A 65 1.75 -4.15 -7.53
C ARG A 65 0.91 -3.30 -8.47
N ASP A 66 -0.08 -3.88 -9.13
CA ASP A 66 -0.86 -3.16 -10.14
C ASP A 66 -1.72 -2.06 -9.51
N LEU A 67 -2.28 -2.30 -8.32
CA LEU A 67 -3.01 -1.29 -7.57
C LEU A 67 -2.07 -0.19 -7.07
N THR A 68 -0.92 -0.55 -6.50
CA THR A 68 0.08 0.43 -6.06
C THR A 68 0.48 1.34 -7.23
N ILE A 69 0.79 0.78 -8.39
CA ILE A 69 1.14 1.56 -9.59
C ILE A 69 -0.04 2.41 -10.07
N ALA A 70 -1.26 1.86 -10.08
CA ALA A 70 -2.44 2.60 -10.51
C ALA A 70 -2.71 3.81 -9.60
N LEU A 71 -2.60 3.68 -8.29
CA LEU A 71 -2.75 4.79 -7.35
C LEU A 71 -1.73 5.91 -7.64
N ILE A 72 -0.48 5.56 -7.91
CA ILE A 72 0.57 6.53 -8.23
C ILE A 72 0.30 7.23 -9.57
N LEU A 73 -0.02 6.47 -10.62
CA LEU A 73 -0.15 7.03 -11.97
C LEU A 73 -1.50 7.69 -12.23
N LYS A 74 -2.56 7.22 -11.58
CA LYS A 74 -3.92 7.70 -11.79
C LYS A 74 -4.33 8.73 -10.77
N LEU A 75 -3.97 8.56 -9.50
CA LEU A 75 -4.37 9.49 -8.44
C LEU A 75 -3.21 10.34 -7.92
N ASN A 76 -2.04 10.25 -8.56
CA ASN A 76 -0.83 10.98 -8.18
C ASN A 76 -0.38 10.76 -6.72
N CYS A 77 -0.70 9.59 -6.15
CA CYS A 77 -0.37 9.29 -4.76
C CYS A 77 1.15 9.12 -4.54
N ILE A 78 1.59 9.39 -3.31
CA ILE A 78 2.85 8.87 -2.76
C ILE A 78 2.53 7.62 -1.95
N THR A 79 3.16 6.49 -2.25
CA THR A 79 2.97 5.23 -1.51
C THR A 79 4.19 4.95 -0.64
N TYR A 80 4.01 4.62 0.64
CA TYR A 80 5.11 4.33 1.56
C TYR A 80 5.14 2.89 2.05
N SER A 81 4.02 2.17 1.96
CA SER A 81 3.95 0.75 2.33
C SER A 81 2.86 0.03 1.55
N SER A 82 3.07 -1.26 1.28
CA SER A 82 2.06 -2.13 0.69
C SER A 82 2.35 -3.59 1.04
N CYS A 83 1.31 -4.42 1.06
CA CYS A 83 1.44 -5.87 1.30
C CYS A 83 0.38 -6.60 0.46
N GLN A 84 0.74 -7.74 -0.12
CA GLN A 84 -0.19 -8.58 -0.88
C GLN A 84 -1.10 -9.44 -0.01
N GLY A 85 -0.81 -9.49 1.29
CA GLY A 85 -1.46 -10.34 2.29
C GLY A 85 -0.77 -11.70 2.43
N HIS A 86 -0.75 -12.24 3.65
CA HIS A 86 -0.12 -13.53 3.97
C HIS A 86 -0.89 -14.28 5.05
N PHE A 87 -0.98 -15.60 4.92
CA PHE A 87 -1.49 -16.50 5.96
C PHE A 87 -0.74 -16.33 7.27
N SER A 88 -1.42 -16.59 8.38
CA SER A 88 -0.80 -16.69 9.70
C SER A 88 0.28 -17.77 9.74
N ARG A 89 1.23 -17.57 10.65
CA ARG A 89 2.35 -18.46 10.96
C ARG A 89 2.51 -18.55 12.47
N GLU A 90 3.37 -19.46 12.91
CA GLU A 90 3.68 -19.66 14.33
C GLU A 90 4.14 -18.38 15.04
N ASP A 91 4.82 -17.48 14.32
CA ASP A 91 5.42 -16.24 14.83
C ASP A 91 4.69 -14.95 14.42
N ALA A 92 3.66 -15.04 13.56
CA ALA A 92 2.98 -13.86 13.03
C ALA A 92 1.51 -14.15 12.68
N GLY A 93 0.61 -13.24 13.07
CA GLY A 93 -0.79 -13.29 12.65
C GLY A 93 -0.97 -13.08 11.14
N MET A 94 -2.17 -13.38 10.64
CA MET A 94 -2.53 -13.14 9.24
C MET A 94 -2.35 -11.65 8.89
N ARG A 95 -1.78 -11.40 7.71
CA ARG A 95 -1.65 -10.06 7.14
C ARG A 95 -2.66 -9.87 6.02
N GLN A 96 -3.42 -8.80 6.12
CA GLN A 96 -4.35 -8.36 5.09
C GLN A 96 -3.59 -7.68 3.95
N ARG A 97 -4.15 -7.73 2.73
CA ARG A 97 -3.65 -6.94 1.59
C ARG A 97 -3.97 -5.47 1.82
N TYR A 98 -3.00 -4.59 1.51
CA TYR A 98 -3.20 -3.16 1.61
C TYR A 98 -2.23 -2.34 0.76
N VAL A 99 -2.61 -1.10 0.49
CA VAL A 99 -1.69 -0.04 0.01
C VAL A 99 -1.86 1.19 0.90
N ALA A 100 -0.76 1.67 1.46
CA ALA A 100 -0.71 2.85 2.30
C ALA A 100 -0.13 4.04 1.51
N VAL A 101 -0.86 5.15 1.55
CA VAL A 101 -0.52 6.39 0.86
C VAL A 101 -0.29 7.52 1.85
N MET A 102 0.56 8.44 1.43
CA MET A 102 1.03 9.56 2.21
C MET A 102 0.70 10.86 1.45
N PRO A 103 -0.41 11.54 1.80
CA PRO A 103 -0.75 12.81 1.20
C PRO A 103 0.32 13.88 1.47
N ARG A 104 0.54 14.79 0.53
CA ARG A 104 1.52 15.88 0.64
C ARG A 104 1.04 17.00 1.56
N ASP A 105 -0.28 17.20 1.62
CA ASP A 105 -0.95 18.20 2.44
C ASP A 105 -2.37 17.77 2.83
N GLU A 106 -3.06 18.62 3.59
CA GLU A 106 -4.43 18.34 4.07
C GLU A 106 -5.46 18.37 2.93
N GLU A 107 -5.26 19.17 1.88
CA GLU A 107 -6.18 19.20 0.72
C GLU A 107 -6.14 17.87 -0.04
N GLU A 108 -4.93 17.39 -0.32
CA GLU A 108 -4.71 16.07 -0.90
C GLU A 108 -5.26 14.97 0.00
N TYR A 109 -5.06 15.06 1.32
CA TYR A 109 -5.61 14.09 2.27
C TYR A 109 -7.13 13.99 2.15
N GLN A 110 -7.85 15.12 2.17
CA GLN A 110 -9.31 15.12 2.09
C GLN A 110 -9.80 14.62 0.73
N CYS A 111 -9.11 14.99 -0.35
CA CYS A 111 -9.41 14.50 -1.69
C CYS A 111 -9.29 12.97 -1.77
N LEU A 112 -8.14 12.42 -1.37
CA LEU A 112 -7.87 10.99 -1.38
C LEU A 112 -8.79 10.22 -0.43
N PHE A 113 -9.07 10.76 0.75
CA PHE A 113 -10.00 10.15 1.71
C PHE A 113 -11.40 9.99 1.10
N ASN A 114 -11.92 11.04 0.45
CA ASN A 114 -13.23 10.99 -0.21
C ASN A 114 -13.23 10.00 -1.38
N THR A 115 -12.19 10.02 -2.23
CA THR A 115 -12.05 9.08 -3.34
C THR A 115 -11.99 7.63 -2.84
N PHE A 116 -11.19 7.35 -1.81
CA PHE A 116 -11.03 5.99 -1.29
C PHE A 116 -12.32 5.50 -0.62
N ASN A 117 -13.03 6.35 0.14
CA ASN A 117 -14.31 5.97 0.72
C ASN A 117 -15.36 5.70 -0.35
N GLN A 118 -15.44 6.52 -1.40
CA GLN A 118 -16.35 6.26 -2.51
C GLN A 118 -16.06 4.91 -3.20
N ILE A 119 -14.78 4.60 -3.44
CA ILE A 119 -14.37 3.30 -4.01
C ILE A 119 -14.73 2.15 -3.06
N ALA A 120 -14.49 2.31 -1.76
CA ALA A 120 -14.81 1.31 -0.74
C ALA A 120 -16.32 1.06 -0.66
N GLU A 121 -17.14 2.10 -0.66
CA GLU A 121 -18.61 2.03 -0.67
C GLU A 121 -19.11 1.28 -1.90
N LEU A 122 -18.74 1.73 -3.11
CA LEU A 122 -19.15 1.08 -4.36
C LEU A 122 -18.72 -0.39 -4.42
N THR A 123 -17.54 -0.71 -3.89
CA THR A 123 -17.04 -2.08 -3.84
C THR A 123 -17.84 -2.91 -2.84
N ASN A 124 -18.04 -2.39 -1.63
CA ASN A 124 -18.74 -3.12 -0.57
C ASN A 124 -20.23 -3.31 -0.86
N GLU A 125 -20.86 -2.39 -1.59
CA GLU A 125 -22.22 -2.54 -2.13
C GLU A 125 -22.29 -3.64 -3.18
N ARG A 126 -21.36 -3.64 -4.14
CA ARG A 126 -21.29 -4.68 -5.18
C ARG A 126 -21.04 -6.07 -4.60
N PHE A 127 -20.24 -6.14 -3.55
CA PHE A 127 -19.82 -7.36 -2.87
C PHE A 127 -20.43 -7.45 -1.47
N SER A 128 -21.76 -7.24 -1.35
CA SER A 128 -22.45 -7.08 -0.05
C SER A 128 -22.29 -8.27 0.91
N GLU A 129 -22.39 -9.50 0.41
CA GLU A 129 -22.26 -10.73 1.21
C GLU A 129 -20.88 -11.39 1.06
N HIS A 130 -19.90 -10.67 0.52
CA HIS A 130 -18.59 -11.25 0.21
C HIS A 130 -17.71 -11.36 1.48
N PRO A 131 -16.87 -12.42 1.59
CA PRO A 131 -15.93 -12.60 2.72
C PRO A 131 -14.81 -11.55 2.81
N VAL A 132 -14.72 -10.64 1.84
CA VAL A 132 -13.70 -9.60 1.77
C VAL A 132 -14.38 -8.26 1.58
N LYS A 133 -13.98 -7.29 2.39
CA LYS A 133 -14.46 -5.91 2.35
C LYS A 133 -13.30 -4.95 2.11
N VAL A 134 -13.61 -3.80 1.55
CA VAL A 134 -12.66 -2.69 1.42
C VAL A 134 -12.86 -1.73 2.57
N PHE A 135 -11.77 -1.34 3.23
CA PHE A 135 -11.80 -0.41 4.35
C PHE A 135 -10.75 0.68 4.14
N VAL A 136 -11.09 1.92 4.49
CA VAL A 136 -10.17 3.06 4.47
C VAL A 136 -9.73 3.32 5.91
N GLY A 137 -8.51 2.95 6.23
CA GLY A 137 -7.90 3.23 7.51
C GLY A 137 -7.17 4.56 7.52
N ASN A 138 -7.23 5.27 8.65
CA ASN A 138 -6.33 6.38 8.94
C ASN A 138 -5.10 5.81 9.64
N ASP A 139 -3.91 6.19 9.18
CA ASP A 139 -2.64 5.87 9.81
C ASP A 139 -1.86 7.17 10.08
N ASN A 140 -0.83 7.09 10.91
CA ASN A 140 0.03 8.22 11.23
C ASN A 140 1.50 7.80 11.14
N LEU A 141 2.26 8.55 10.35
CA LEU A 141 3.71 8.49 10.35
C LEU A 141 4.26 9.56 11.30
N LYS A 142 5.35 9.21 11.98
CA LYS A 142 6.09 10.14 12.83
C LYS A 142 7.42 10.47 12.15
N ASP A 143 7.66 11.76 11.93
CA ASP A 143 8.90 12.30 11.36
C ASP A 143 9.40 13.45 12.24
N GLU A 144 10.57 13.29 12.86
CA GLU A 144 11.24 14.32 13.68
C GLU A 144 10.33 15.07 14.69
N GLY A 145 9.36 14.35 15.27
CA GLY A 145 8.40 14.91 16.23
C GLY A 145 7.13 15.51 15.63
N LYS A 146 6.97 15.50 14.30
CA LYS A 146 5.73 15.80 13.58
C LYS A 146 4.94 14.52 13.32
N ILE A 147 3.62 14.68 13.24
CA ILE A 147 2.69 13.62 12.87
C ILE A 147 2.16 13.93 11.46
N ILE A 148 2.32 12.99 10.56
CA ILE A 148 1.82 13.05 9.18
C ILE A 148 0.64 12.09 9.07
N LYS A 149 -0.53 12.62 8.72
CA LYS A 149 -1.72 11.80 8.48
C LYS A 149 -1.55 11.02 7.19
N CYS A 150 -1.83 9.73 7.25
CA CYS A 150 -1.74 8.81 6.13
C CYS A 150 -3.07 8.07 5.95
N LEU A 151 -3.27 7.53 4.77
CA LEU A 151 -4.45 6.74 4.44
C LEU A 151 -4.02 5.35 3.98
N THR A 152 -4.75 4.33 4.39
CA THR A 152 -4.49 2.97 3.94
C THR A 152 -5.76 2.34 3.39
N LEU A 153 -5.67 1.86 2.15
CA LEU A 153 -6.73 1.09 1.51
C LEU A 153 -6.51 -0.40 1.82
N PHE A 154 -7.33 -0.94 2.71
CA PHE A 154 -7.26 -2.33 3.16
C PHE A 154 -8.29 -3.21 2.46
N PHE A 155 -7.91 -4.46 2.22
CA PHE A 155 -8.82 -5.56 1.93
C PHE A 155 -8.93 -6.41 3.19
N VAL A 156 -10.04 -6.30 3.93
CA VAL A 156 -10.22 -6.92 5.24
C VAL A 156 -11.13 -8.15 5.16
N SER A 157 -10.90 -9.13 6.04
CA SER A 157 -11.82 -10.27 6.21
C SER A 157 -13.13 -9.80 6.84
N ASN A 158 -14.26 -10.31 6.34
CA ASN A 158 -15.59 -10.09 6.88
C ASN A 158 -16.13 -11.39 7.47
N ASN A 159 -15.72 -11.71 8.71
CA ASN A 159 -16.04 -12.95 9.42
C ASN A 159 -15.63 -14.25 8.70
N ALA A 160 -14.76 -14.14 7.70
CA ALA A 160 -14.24 -15.27 6.94
C ALA A 160 -12.97 -15.81 7.59
N ASP A 161 -12.76 -17.12 7.48
CA ASP A 161 -11.46 -17.70 7.82
C ASP A 161 -10.38 -17.26 6.79
N GLU A 162 -9.11 -17.51 7.11
CA GLU A 162 -8.01 -17.10 6.24
C GLU A 162 -8.11 -17.71 4.84
N ALA A 163 -8.49 -18.99 4.74
CA ALA A 163 -8.56 -19.68 3.45
C ALA A 163 -9.70 -19.13 2.58
N GLU A 164 -10.82 -18.75 3.18
CA GLU A 164 -11.90 -18.06 2.50
C GLU A 164 -11.51 -16.64 2.08
N TYR A 165 -10.85 -15.88 2.95
CA TYR A 165 -10.30 -14.55 2.62
C TYR A 165 -9.37 -14.61 1.40
N PHE A 166 -8.37 -15.48 1.42
CA PHE A 166 -7.39 -15.56 0.32
C PHE A 166 -7.97 -16.12 -0.98
N ARG A 167 -9.01 -16.98 -0.92
CA ARG A 167 -9.75 -17.39 -2.12
C ARG A 167 -10.62 -16.27 -2.69
N GLY A 168 -11.16 -15.42 -1.83
CA GLY A 168 -12.11 -14.37 -2.19
C GLY A 168 -11.49 -13.03 -2.59
N ILE A 169 -10.22 -12.78 -2.32
CA ILE A 169 -9.66 -11.42 -2.46
C ILE A 169 -9.58 -10.92 -3.90
N GLU A 170 -9.27 -11.79 -4.87
CA GLU A 170 -8.95 -11.38 -6.23
C GLU A 170 -10.13 -10.67 -6.96
N PRO A 171 -11.39 -11.16 -6.92
CA PRO A 171 -12.52 -10.42 -7.48
C PRO A 171 -12.70 -9.01 -6.91
N VAL A 172 -12.52 -8.84 -5.60
CA VAL A 172 -12.66 -7.55 -4.92
C VAL A 172 -11.51 -6.62 -5.30
N TYR A 173 -10.28 -7.13 -5.28
CA TYR A 173 -9.08 -6.42 -5.72
C TYR A 173 -9.19 -5.91 -7.16
N ASN A 174 -9.60 -6.77 -8.09
CA ASN A 174 -9.75 -6.41 -9.50
C ASN A 174 -10.81 -5.32 -9.71
N TYR A 175 -11.89 -5.33 -8.93
CA TYR A 175 -12.90 -4.29 -9.00
C TYR A 175 -12.38 -2.94 -8.48
N VAL A 176 -11.67 -2.93 -7.34
CA VAL A 176 -11.00 -1.71 -6.83
C VAL A 176 -10.01 -1.16 -7.86
N LEU A 177 -9.16 -2.02 -8.42
CA LEU A 177 -8.22 -1.65 -9.47
C LEU A 177 -8.93 -1.04 -10.69
N GLN A 178 -10.08 -1.60 -11.09
CA GLN A 178 -10.90 -1.04 -12.15
C GLN A 178 -11.42 0.36 -11.78
N GLN A 179 -11.96 0.55 -10.57
CA GLN A 179 -12.45 1.86 -10.12
C GLN A 179 -11.34 2.92 -10.13
N VAL A 180 -10.15 2.59 -9.62
CA VAL A 180 -8.99 3.49 -9.65
C VAL A 180 -8.59 3.86 -11.09
N ASN A 181 -8.62 2.91 -12.03
CA ASN A 181 -8.30 3.18 -13.42
C ASN A 181 -9.37 3.98 -14.18
N GLN A 182 -10.61 3.99 -13.70
CA GLN A 182 -11.74 4.72 -14.30
C GLN A 182 -11.91 6.12 -13.71
N GLY A 183 -11.39 6.37 -12.50
CA GLY A 183 -11.33 7.69 -11.88
C GLY A 183 -10.62 8.67 -12.80
N LYS A 184 -11.35 9.68 -13.28
CA LYS A 184 -10.76 10.80 -14.03
C LYS A 184 -10.18 11.79 -13.02
N ASN A 185 -8.93 12.20 -13.21
CA ASN A 185 -8.41 13.45 -12.66
C ASN A 185 -9.07 14.64 -13.37
#